data_AF-A0A7W8GIJ9-F1
#
_entry.id   AF-A0A7W8GIJ9-F1
#
_cell.length_a   1.000
_cell.length_b   1.000
_cell.length_c   1.000
_cell.angle_alpha   90.00
_cell.angle_beta   90.00
_cell.angle_gamma   90.00
#
_symmetry.space_group_name_H-M   'P 1'
#
loop_
_entity.id
_entity.type
_entity.pdbx_description
1 polymer ?
#
loop_
_entity_poly.entity_id
_entity_poly.type
_entity_poly.pdbx_seq_one_letter_code
_entity_poly.pdbx_strand_id
1 'polypeptide(L)'
;MPPLGAPPTYSTPATLGLALLALLTSLWHFALGALDYAGAGRYPGLALILLAGLLLVYGVLTLIRYAEARDAMTDPHPRTPMYATPHQSRVPLIGVGLAGLLLAADLAFALAGQHPLGHLLGLGLAALLVRQALGLRTEPDEE
;
A
#
# COMPACT_ATOMS: atom_id res chain seq x y z
N MET A 1 -3.53 20.78 -30.22
CA MET A 1 -3.98 20.64 -28.83
C MET A 1 -2.75 20.64 -27.94
N PRO A 2 -2.72 21.36 -26.81
CA PRO A 2 -1.60 21.25 -25.87
C PRO A 2 -1.45 19.78 -25.44
N PRO A 3 -0.21 19.29 -25.25
CA PRO A 3 0.01 17.92 -24.79
C PRO A 3 -0.67 17.72 -23.43
N LEU A 4 -1.43 16.64 -23.29
CA LEU A 4 -2.21 16.31 -22.08
C LEU A 4 -1.34 15.91 -20.86
N GLY A 5 -0.04 16.19 -20.89
CA GLY A 5 0.95 15.74 -19.92
C GLY A 5 1.36 14.27 -20.14
N ALA A 6 2.39 13.83 -19.40
CA ALA A 6 2.73 12.42 -19.31
C ALA A 6 1.62 11.63 -18.58
N PRO A 7 1.39 10.35 -18.91
CA PRO A 7 0.42 9.53 -18.19
C PRO A 7 0.78 9.47 -16.70
N PRO A 8 -0.21 9.60 -15.79
CA PRO A 8 0.06 9.66 -14.35
C PRO A 8 0.70 8.37 -13.86
N THR A 9 1.57 8.49 -12.85
CA THR A 9 2.19 7.35 -12.15
C THR A 9 1.15 6.29 -11.75
N TYR A 10 -0.05 6.74 -11.37
CA TYR A 10 -1.17 5.88 -10.97
C TYR A 10 -1.76 4.99 -12.06
N SER A 11 -1.50 5.26 -13.33
CA SER A 11 -2.06 4.48 -14.45
C SER A 11 -1.22 3.24 -14.81
N THR A 12 -0.12 3.03 -14.10
CA THR A 12 0.87 2.01 -14.42
C THR A 12 0.52 0.64 -13.83
N PRO A 13 0.96 -0.47 -14.46
CA PRO A 13 0.87 -1.80 -13.86
C PRO A 13 1.56 -1.90 -12.49
N ALA A 14 2.57 -1.06 -12.25
CA ALA A 14 3.27 -1.00 -10.97
C ALA A 14 2.36 -0.49 -9.83
N THR A 15 1.49 0.50 -10.09
CA THR A 15 0.49 0.96 -9.12
C THR A 15 -0.58 -0.09 -8.87
N LEU A 16 -1.05 -0.78 -9.91
CA LEU A 16 -1.97 -1.91 -9.71
C LEU A 16 -1.31 -2.99 -8.84
N GLY A 17 -0.07 -3.34 -9.13
CA GLY A 17 0.70 -4.30 -8.33
C GLY A 17 0.84 -3.87 -6.87
N LEU A 18 1.14 -2.59 -6.62
CA LEU A 18 1.19 -2.02 -5.27
C LEU A 18 -0.15 -2.14 -4.55
N ALA A 19 -1.25 -1.77 -5.22
CA ALA A 19 -2.59 -1.83 -4.64
C ALA A 19 -2.97 -3.27 -4.27
N LEU A 20 -2.80 -4.21 -5.20
CA LEU A 20 -3.11 -5.63 -4.95
C LEU A 20 -2.23 -6.22 -3.85
N LEU A 21 -0.94 -5.88 -3.82
CA LEU A 21 -0.03 -6.33 -2.77
C LEU A 21 -0.40 -5.73 -1.42
N ALA A 22 -0.84 -4.46 -1.36
CA ALA A 22 -1.33 -3.84 -0.13
C ALA A 22 -2.58 -4.55 0.40
N LEU A 23 -3.52 -4.91 -0.48
CA LEU A 23 -4.72 -5.66 -0.11
C LEU A 23 -4.35 -7.05 0.43
N LEU A 24 -3.51 -7.80 -0.28
CA LEU A 24 -3.07 -9.13 0.15
C LEU A 24 -2.33 -9.06 1.50
N THR A 25 -1.39 -8.12 1.64
CA THR A 25 -0.63 -7.91 2.87
C THR A 25 -1.54 -7.54 4.02
N SER A 26 -2.52 -6.65 3.79
CA SER A 26 -3.51 -6.29 4.80
C SER A 26 -4.33 -7.50 5.27
N LEU A 27 -4.89 -8.28 4.34
CA LEU A 27 -5.70 -9.45 4.70
C LEU A 27 -4.90 -10.49 5.48
N TRP A 28 -3.63 -10.69 5.13
CA TRP A 28 -2.71 -11.56 5.87
C TRP A 28 -2.52 -11.10 7.31
N HIS A 29 -2.24 -9.80 7.53
CA HIS A 29 -2.02 -9.25 8.87
C HIS A 29 -3.31 -9.11 9.68
N PHE A 30 -4.47 -8.99 9.05
CA PHE A 30 -5.76 -9.13 9.74
C PHE A 30 -5.92 -10.54 10.33
N ALA A 31 -5.61 -11.57 9.53
CA ALA A 31 -5.69 -12.96 9.99
C ALA A 31 -4.70 -13.23 11.13
N LEU A 32 -3.44 -12.80 11.00
CA LEU A 32 -2.45 -12.93 12.08
C LEU A 32 -2.85 -12.14 13.32
N GLY A 33 -3.22 -10.87 13.16
CA GLY A 33 -3.65 -10.02 14.29
C GLY A 33 -4.84 -10.60 15.04
N ALA A 34 -5.77 -11.29 14.37
CA ALA A 34 -6.88 -12.00 15.02
C ALA A 34 -6.40 -13.22 15.84
N LEU A 35 -5.42 -13.97 15.33
CA LEU A 35 -4.80 -15.08 16.06
C LEU A 35 -4.01 -14.56 17.27
N ASP A 36 -3.20 -13.52 17.08
CA ASP A 36 -2.39 -12.90 18.13
C ASP A 36 -3.25 -12.22 19.19
N TYR A 37 -4.41 -11.68 18.81
CA TYR A 37 -5.36 -11.13 19.77
C TYR A 37 -5.82 -12.19 20.79
N ALA A 38 -5.99 -13.44 20.33
CA ALA A 38 -6.36 -14.55 21.18
C ALA A 38 -5.17 -15.14 21.96
N GLY A 39 -3.96 -15.16 21.38
CA GLY A 39 -2.78 -15.83 21.94
C GLY A 39 -1.78 -14.93 22.67
N ALA A 40 -1.37 -13.83 22.05
CA ALA A 40 -0.30 -12.93 22.52
C ALA A 40 -0.81 -11.80 23.44
N GLY A 41 -2.12 -11.53 23.41
CA GLY A 41 -2.79 -10.53 24.22
C GLY A 41 -3.61 -9.55 23.39
N ARG A 42 -4.62 -8.97 24.03
CA ARG A 42 -5.62 -8.12 23.34
C ARG A 42 -5.02 -6.90 22.67
N TYR A 43 -4.14 -6.17 23.36
CA TYR A 43 -3.60 -4.91 22.83
C TYR A 43 -2.61 -5.11 21.68
N PRO A 44 -1.62 -6.03 21.75
CA PRO A 44 -0.73 -6.29 20.63
C PRO A 44 -1.47 -6.77 19.38
N GLY A 45 -2.36 -7.75 19.52
CA GLY A 45 -3.14 -8.25 18.39
C GLY A 45 -4.05 -7.16 17.78
N LEU A 46 -4.69 -6.35 18.64
CA LEU A 46 -5.51 -5.22 18.17
C LEU A 46 -4.68 -4.18 17.42
N ALA A 47 -3.45 -3.88 17.86
CA ALA A 47 -2.57 -2.95 17.17
C ALA A 47 -2.23 -3.46 15.75
N LEU A 48 -1.96 -4.76 15.60
CA LEU A 48 -1.71 -5.37 14.29
C LEU A 48 -2.94 -5.32 13.38
N ILE A 49 -4.13 -5.61 13.93
CA ILE A 49 -5.42 -5.50 13.23
C ILE A 49 -5.65 -4.06 12.74
N LEU A 50 -5.39 -3.05 13.58
CA LEU A 50 -5.57 -1.65 13.20
C LEU A 50 -4.61 -1.24 12.08
N LEU A 51 -3.34 -1.66 12.17
CA LEU A 51 -2.34 -1.38 11.14
C LEU A 51 -2.70 -2.06 9.81
N ALA A 52 -3.18 -3.31 9.86
CA ALA A 52 -3.73 -4.02 8.71
C ALA A 52 -4.93 -3.26 8.11
N GLY A 53 -5.82 -2.70 8.94
CA GLY A 53 -6.94 -1.88 8.50
C GLY A 53 -6.52 -0.60 7.78
N LEU A 54 -5.50 0.11 8.28
CA LEU A 54 -4.95 1.28 7.60
C LEU A 54 -4.34 0.89 6.23
N LEU A 55 -3.63 -0.24 6.17
CA LEU A 55 -3.09 -0.74 4.90
C LEU A 55 -4.19 -1.18 3.93
N LEU A 56 -5.32 -1.70 4.42
CA LEU A 56 -6.48 -2.03 3.60
C LEU A 56 -7.02 -0.78 2.91
N VAL A 57 -7.26 0.28 3.70
CA VAL A 57 -7.76 1.56 3.19
C VAL A 57 -6.80 2.13 2.17
N TYR A 58 -5.50 2.11 2.47
CA TYR A 58 -4.46 2.50 1.52
C TYR A 58 -4.53 1.72 0.20
N GLY A 59 -4.62 0.39 0.26
CA GLY A 59 -4.73 -0.48 -0.92
C GLY A 59 -5.98 -0.21 -1.75
N VAL A 60 -7.15 -0.08 -1.10
CA VAL A 60 -8.43 0.23 -1.76
C VAL A 60 -8.38 1.59 -2.45
N LEU A 61 -7.91 2.64 -1.75
CA LEU A 61 -7.80 3.97 -2.34
C LEU A 61 -6.82 4.01 -3.51
N THR A 62 -5.70 3.29 -3.41
CA THR A 62 -4.73 3.16 -4.51
C THR A 62 -5.33 2.43 -5.71
N LEU A 63 -6.13 1.39 -5.49
CA LEU A 63 -6.83 0.66 -6.55
C LEU A 63 -7.88 1.53 -7.25
N ILE A 64 -8.67 2.29 -6.48
CA ILE A 64 -9.65 3.25 -7.02
C ILE A 64 -8.94 4.26 -7.91
N ARG A 65 -7.81 4.83 -7.45
CA ARG A 65 -7.03 5.79 -8.23
C ARG A 65 -6.45 5.20 -9.52
N TYR A 66 -6.00 3.94 -9.48
CA TYR A 66 -5.61 3.22 -10.69
C TYR A 66 -6.78 3.09 -11.67
N ALA A 67 -7.96 2.67 -11.19
CA ALA A 67 -9.14 2.50 -12.03
C ALA A 67 -9.61 3.83 -12.66
N GLU A 68 -9.69 4.89 -11.86
CA GLU A 68 -10.02 6.25 -12.35
C GLU A 68 -9.01 6.75 -13.40
N ALA A 69 -7.71 6.52 -13.18
CA ALA A 69 -6.69 6.90 -14.15
C ALA A 69 -6.80 6.10 -15.46
N ARG A 70 -7.17 4.81 -15.40
CA ARG A 70 -7.39 3.97 -16.58
C ARG A 70 -8.62 4.42 -17.37
N ASP A 71 -9.71 4.77 -16.69
CA ASP A 71 -10.96 5.20 -17.31
C ASP A 71 -10.80 6.53 -18.04
N ALA A 72 -10.20 7.53 -17.37
CA ALA A 72 -9.99 8.85 -17.96
C ALA A 72 -9.03 8.86 -19.17
N MET A 73 -8.05 7.94 -19.22
CA MET A 73 -7.20 7.79 -20.41
C MET A 73 -7.99 7.31 -21.64
N THR A 74 -9.19 6.77 -21.44
CA THR A 74 -10.10 6.35 -22.51
C THR A 74 -11.23 7.35 -22.77
N ASP A 75 -11.26 8.48 -22.07
CA ASP A 75 -12.27 9.52 -22.27
C ASP A 75 -12.05 10.23 -23.62
N PRO A 76 -13.03 10.18 -24.55
CA PRO A 76 -12.92 10.87 -25.83
C PRO A 76 -12.96 12.41 -25.72
N HIS A 77 -13.36 12.96 -24.57
CA HIS A 77 -13.46 14.40 -24.33
C HIS A 77 -12.84 14.80 -22.99
N PRO A 78 -11.50 14.76 -22.83
CA PRO A 78 -10.84 15.08 -21.57
C PRO A 78 -11.12 16.53 -21.16
N ARG A 79 -11.93 16.71 -20.11
CA ARG A 79 -12.39 18.05 -19.69
C ARG A 79 -11.42 18.78 -18.79
N THR A 80 -10.39 18.12 -18.27
CA THR A 80 -9.41 18.69 -17.34
C THR A 80 -8.15 17.84 -17.30
N PRO A 81 -6.94 18.42 -17.23
CA PRO A 81 -5.74 17.67 -16.84
C PRO A 81 -5.92 17.24 -15.38
N MET A 82 -6.43 16.03 -15.16
CA MET A 82 -6.83 15.51 -13.86
C MET A 82 -5.61 15.17 -12.96
N TYR A 83 -4.37 15.33 -13.46
CA TYR A 83 -3.22 14.57 -12.98
C TYR A 83 -1.96 15.35 -12.60
N ALA A 84 -1.95 16.68 -12.72
CA ALA A 84 -0.91 17.52 -12.13
C ALA A 84 -1.27 17.81 -10.66
N THR A 85 -1.20 16.79 -9.80
CA THR A 85 -1.58 16.94 -8.39
C THR A 85 -0.44 16.58 -7.42
N PRO A 86 -0.06 17.49 -6.49
CA PRO A 86 1.10 17.33 -5.60
C PRO A 86 0.99 16.18 -4.58
N HIS A 87 -0.12 15.43 -4.58
CA HIS A 87 -0.28 14.25 -3.73
C HIS A 87 0.26 12.96 -4.37
N GLN A 88 0.73 12.98 -5.63
CA GLN A 88 1.35 11.83 -6.30
C GLN A 88 2.56 11.27 -5.56
N SER A 89 3.46 12.14 -5.12
CA SER A 89 4.68 11.77 -4.39
C SER A 89 4.40 11.19 -3.00
N ARG A 90 3.24 11.48 -2.40
CA ARG A 90 2.89 11.04 -1.04
C ARG A 90 2.43 9.59 -0.96
N VAL A 91 1.81 9.06 -2.02
CA VAL A 91 1.30 7.68 -2.04
C VAL A 91 2.38 6.63 -1.81
N PRO A 92 3.54 6.65 -2.49
CA PRO A 92 4.61 5.68 -2.20
C PRO A 92 5.18 5.86 -0.79
N LEU A 93 5.31 7.09 -0.29
CA LEU A 93 5.81 7.37 1.06
C LEU A 93 4.89 6.79 2.16
N ILE A 94 3.58 6.96 2.01
CA ILE A 94 2.60 6.38 2.94
C ILE A 94 2.69 4.85 2.91
N GLY A 95 2.82 4.25 1.72
CA GLY A 95 2.98 2.80 1.57
C GLY A 95 4.23 2.27 2.28
N VAL A 96 5.36 2.96 2.11
CA VAL A 96 6.62 2.62 2.81
C VAL A 96 6.46 2.76 4.33
N GLY A 97 5.81 3.83 4.80
CA GLY A 97 5.57 4.04 6.23
C GLY A 97 4.73 2.92 6.85
N LEU A 98 3.61 2.55 6.22
CA LEU A 98 2.75 1.47 6.69
C LEU A 98 3.46 0.11 6.68
N ALA A 99 4.20 -0.21 5.62
CA ALA A 99 4.96 -1.45 5.58
C ALA A 99 6.13 -1.47 6.58
N GLY A 100 6.79 -0.33 6.81
CA GLY A 100 7.83 -0.22 7.83
C GLY A 100 7.30 -0.54 9.23
N LEU A 101 6.10 -0.05 9.56
CA LEU A 101 5.43 -0.39 10.81
C LEU A 101 5.07 -1.88 10.89
N LEU A 102 4.61 -2.50 9.79
CA LEU A 102 4.30 -3.93 9.76
C LEU A 102 5.57 -4.78 9.91
N LEU A 103 6.67 -4.40 9.25
CA LEU A 103 7.96 -5.06 9.42
C LEU A 103 8.41 -5.06 10.88
N ALA A 104 8.29 -3.92 11.56
CA ALA A 104 8.61 -3.81 12.97
C ALA A 104 7.70 -4.68 13.84
N ALA A 105 6.40 -4.71 13.53
CA ALA A 105 5.43 -5.53 14.25
C ALA A 105 5.72 -7.03 14.08
N ASP A 106 5.89 -7.51 12.86
CA ASP A 106 6.18 -8.91 12.58
C ASP A 106 7.49 -9.36 13.22
N LEU A 107 8.53 -8.52 13.18
CA LEU A 107 9.79 -8.84 13.86
C LEU A 107 9.58 -8.99 15.37
N ALA A 108 8.81 -8.09 15.99
CA ALA A 108 8.50 -8.16 17.41
C ALA A 108 7.72 -9.45 17.77
N PHE A 109 6.69 -9.81 17.00
CA PHE A 109 5.92 -11.03 17.24
C PHE A 109 6.73 -12.30 16.99
N ALA A 110 7.53 -12.35 15.91
CA ALA A 110 8.40 -13.48 15.61
C ALA A 110 9.46 -13.71 16.70
N LEU A 111 10.08 -12.63 17.21
CA LEU A 111 11.04 -12.70 18.32
C LEU A 111 10.38 -13.11 19.64
N ALA A 112 9.10 -12.76 19.83
CA ALA A 112 8.29 -13.20 20.97
C ALA A 112 7.76 -14.63 20.84
N GLY A 113 8.06 -15.33 19.72
CA GLY A 113 7.65 -16.72 19.48
C GLY A 113 6.17 -16.90 19.14
N GLN A 114 5.44 -15.82 18.86
CA GLN A 114 4.04 -15.87 18.45
C GLN A 114 3.99 -16.18 16.96
N HIS A 115 3.27 -17.24 16.57
CA HIS A 115 3.09 -17.68 15.17
C HIS A 115 4.28 -17.37 14.23
N PRO A 116 5.52 -17.82 14.55
CA PRO A 116 6.73 -17.25 13.98
C PRO A 116 6.82 -17.43 12.45
N LEU A 117 6.34 -18.56 11.92
CA LEU A 117 6.27 -18.77 10.47
C LEU A 117 5.29 -17.81 9.79
N GLY A 118 4.18 -17.47 10.46
CA GLY A 118 3.19 -16.52 9.97
C GLY A 118 3.78 -15.11 9.84
N HIS A 119 4.48 -14.64 10.88
CA HIS A 119 5.14 -13.34 10.85
C HIS A 119 6.37 -13.30 9.94
N LEU A 120 7.09 -14.42 9.75
CA LEU A 120 8.16 -14.48 8.73
C LEU A 120 7.60 -14.31 7.30
N LEU A 121 6.43 -14.87 7.03
CA LEU A 121 5.72 -14.63 5.76
C LEU A 121 5.21 -13.18 5.68
N GLY A 122 4.70 -12.63 6.80
CA GLY A 122 4.31 -11.22 6.93
C GLY A 122 5.45 -10.27 6.58
N LEU A 123 6.66 -10.52 7.12
CA LEU A 123 7.88 -9.78 6.81
C LEU A 123 8.17 -9.79 5.31
N GLY A 124 8.05 -10.96 4.67
CA GLY A 124 8.23 -11.09 3.23
C GLY A 124 7.26 -10.22 2.44
N LEU A 125 5.97 -10.25 2.80
CA LEU A 125 4.94 -9.43 2.15
C LEU A 125 5.18 -7.93 2.34
N ALA A 126 5.48 -7.51 3.57
CA ALA A 126 5.75 -6.11 3.88
C ALA A 126 7.02 -5.60 3.18
N ALA A 127 8.08 -6.41 3.10
CA ALA A 127 9.30 -6.08 2.37
C ALA A 127 9.06 -5.95 0.86
N LEU A 128 8.25 -6.85 0.27
CA LEU A 128 7.82 -6.72 -1.12
C LEU A 128 7.02 -5.44 -1.35
N LEU A 129 6.17 -5.04 -0.39
CA LEU A 129 5.40 -3.80 -0.46
C LEU A 129 6.32 -2.57 -0.45
N VAL A 130 7.31 -2.54 0.46
CA VAL A 130 8.33 -1.48 0.47
C VAL A 130 9.04 -1.40 -0.88
N ARG A 131 9.51 -2.55 -1.39
CA ARG A 131 10.20 -2.60 -2.68
C ARG A 131 9.32 -2.07 -3.81
N GLN A 132 8.05 -2.47 -3.84
CA GLN A 132 7.09 -2.04 -4.86
C GLN A 132 6.80 -0.53 -4.77
N ALA A 133 6.61 -0.01 -3.55
CA ALA A 133 6.33 1.40 -3.31
C ALA A 133 7.55 2.28 -3.68
N LEU A 134 8.76 1.86 -3.34
CA LEU A 134 10.00 2.56 -3.73
C LEU A 134 10.28 2.48 -5.24
N GLY A 135 9.78 1.44 -5.91
CA GLY A 135 9.88 1.29 -7.36
C GLY A 135 9.02 2.28 -8.15
N LEU A 136 8.02 2.90 -7.50
CA LEU A 136 7.21 3.96 -8.11
C LEU A 136 7.98 5.28 -8.05
N ARG A 137 8.76 5.56 -9.09
CA ARG A 137 9.36 6.89 -9.30
C ARG A 137 8.24 7.86 -9.69
N THR A 138 8.06 8.90 -8.89
CA THR A 138 7.34 10.11 -9.31
C THR A 138 8.36 11.07 -9.89
N GLU A 139 8.05 11.72 -11.01
CA GLU A 139 8.86 12.86 -11.46
C GLU A 139 8.85 13.92 -10.36
N PRO A 140 9.98 14.62 -10.09
CA PRO A 140 10.01 15.67 -9.09
C PRO A 140 8.92 16.71 -9.42
N ASP A 141 8.16 17.15 -8.42
CA ASP A 141 7.29 18.31 -8.58
C ASP A 141 8.20 19.49 -9.01
N GLU A 142 8.08 19.96 -10.26
CA GLU A 142 8.74 21.21 -10.68
C GLU A 142 8.08 22.35 -9.89
N GLU A 143 8.80 22.89 -8.89
CA GLU A 143 8.44 24.11 -8.14
C GLU A 143 8.53 25.38 -9.00
#